data_AF-A0A2A9K651-F1
#
_entry.id   AF-A0A2A9K651-F1
#
_cell.length_a   1.000
_cell.length_b   1.000
_cell.length_c   1.000
_cell.angle_alpha   90.00
_cell.angle_beta   90.00
_cell.angle_gamma   90.00
#
_symmetry.space_group_name_H-M   'P 1'
#
loop_
_entity.id
_entity.type
_entity.pdbx_description
1 polymer ?
#
loop_
_entity_poly.entity_id
_entity_poly.type
_entity_poly.pdbx_seq_one_letter_code
_entity_poly.pdbx_strand_id
1 'polypeptide(L)'
;MSWWPFLRSSASPSPDDDGAPAAAELEEAVAALRQLLRAERHRLRPDSWALAWEMVEHAAEYAPAWTHLQRTRPVESQELVLALTGRLEPLLRDFLALPDSDKPAHADAVHARLLEQGTEHGRLRRRLTRALTARLRAGEEL
;
A
#
# COMPACT_ATOMS: atom_id res chain seq x y z
N MET A 1 -3.13 -51.43 -33.24
CA MET A 1 -4.00 -51.36 -32.05
C MET A 1 -3.13 -51.45 -30.80
N SER A 2 -2.83 -50.31 -30.17
CA SER A 2 -2.55 -50.21 -28.73
C SER A 2 -2.92 -48.79 -28.33
N TRP A 3 -3.84 -48.72 -27.38
CA TRP A 3 -4.64 -47.57 -27.01
C TRP A 3 -4.49 -47.50 -25.50
N TRP A 4 -3.96 -46.39 -24.96
CA TRP A 4 -4.45 -45.60 -23.81
C TRP A 4 -3.36 -44.77 -23.09
N PRO A 5 -3.77 -43.65 -22.43
CA PRO A 5 -2.94 -42.46 -22.25
C PRO A 5 -2.36 -42.30 -20.84
N PHE A 6 -1.32 -41.48 -20.74
CA PHE A 6 -0.81 -40.95 -19.47
C PHE A 6 -1.86 -40.01 -18.84
N LEU A 7 -2.40 -40.42 -17.68
CA LEU A 7 -2.99 -39.47 -16.73
C LEU A 7 -1.84 -38.59 -16.20
N ARG A 8 -1.73 -37.37 -16.71
CA ARG A 8 -1.01 -36.31 -16.01
C ARG A 8 -1.95 -35.79 -14.94
N SER A 9 -1.62 -36.09 -13.67
CA SER A 9 -2.25 -35.52 -12.48
C SER A 9 -2.50 -34.03 -12.67
N SER A 10 -3.77 -33.65 -12.72
CA SER A 10 -4.22 -32.29 -12.49
C SER A 10 -3.99 -31.98 -11.01
N ALA A 11 -2.81 -31.44 -10.69
CA ALA A 11 -2.64 -30.73 -9.44
C ALA A 11 -3.45 -29.43 -9.58
N SER A 12 -4.66 -29.44 -9.02
CA SER A 12 -5.41 -28.21 -8.79
C SER A 12 -4.60 -27.36 -7.81
N PRO A 13 -4.30 -26.09 -8.11
CA PRO A 13 -3.75 -25.20 -7.10
C PRO A 13 -4.79 -25.03 -5.99
N SER A 14 -4.41 -25.32 -4.74
CA SER A 14 -5.21 -25.01 -3.56
C SER A 14 -5.47 -23.50 -3.50
N PRO A 15 -6.71 -23.04 -3.32
CA PRO A 15 -7.05 -21.61 -3.25
C PRO A 15 -6.70 -20.93 -1.91
N ASP A 16 -6.02 -21.63 -1.00
CA ASP A 16 -5.74 -21.11 0.35
C ASP A 16 -4.38 -20.39 0.47
N ASP A 17 -3.52 -20.46 -0.56
CA ASP A 17 -2.17 -19.86 -0.52
C ASP A 17 -2.12 -18.41 -1.06
N ASP A 18 -3.21 -17.90 -1.63
CA ASP A 18 -3.29 -16.53 -2.16
C ASP A 18 -3.57 -15.46 -1.07
N GLY A 19 -4.08 -15.86 0.11
CA GLY A 19 -4.51 -14.94 1.16
C GLY A 19 -3.42 -14.47 2.13
N ALA A 20 -2.39 -15.29 2.36
CA ALA A 20 -1.23 -14.99 3.20
C ALA A 20 -0.17 -14.06 2.55
N PRO A 21 0.22 -14.22 1.27
CA PRO A 21 1.21 -13.33 0.63
C PRO A 21 0.70 -11.91 0.48
N ALA A 22 -0.62 -11.76 0.46
CA ALA A 22 -1.28 -10.51 0.14
C ALA A 22 -1.35 -9.56 1.37
N ALA A 23 -1.43 -10.08 2.61
CA ALA A 23 -1.22 -9.30 3.84
C ALA A 23 0.23 -8.92 4.06
N ALA A 24 1.16 -9.82 3.73
CA ALA A 24 2.58 -9.52 3.75
C ALA A 24 2.91 -8.33 2.83
N GLU A 25 2.29 -8.21 1.66
CA GLU A 25 2.54 -7.10 0.72
C GLU A 25 2.31 -5.70 1.33
N LEU A 26 1.17 -5.49 2.00
CA LEU A 26 0.90 -4.18 2.64
C LEU A 26 1.85 -3.93 3.80
N GLU A 27 2.08 -4.93 4.64
CA GLU A 27 2.96 -4.80 5.81
C GLU A 27 4.41 -4.52 5.39
N GLU A 28 4.91 -5.19 4.36
CA GLU A 28 6.23 -4.96 3.77
C GLU A 28 6.35 -3.55 3.19
N ALA A 29 5.36 -3.10 2.41
CA ALA A 29 5.34 -1.75 1.85
C ALA A 29 5.36 -0.68 2.95
N VAL A 30 4.53 -0.85 3.98
CA VAL A 30 4.49 0.05 5.15
C VAL A 30 5.82 0.02 5.90
N ALA A 31 6.40 -1.16 6.13
CA ALA A 31 7.66 -1.31 6.84
C ALA A 31 8.82 -0.64 6.08
N ALA A 32 8.92 -0.86 4.78
CA ALA A 32 9.93 -0.25 3.91
C ALA A 32 9.82 1.28 3.91
N LEU A 33 8.60 1.82 3.77
CA LEU A 33 8.37 3.26 3.80
C LEU A 33 8.64 3.88 5.17
N ARG A 34 8.26 3.21 6.27
CA ARG A 34 8.62 3.64 7.64
C ARG A 34 10.13 3.70 7.82
N GLN A 35 10.85 2.69 7.34
CA GLN A 35 12.31 2.65 7.42
C GLN A 35 12.94 3.81 6.64
N LEU A 36 12.50 4.03 5.39
CA LEU A 36 12.95 5.13 4.55
C LEU A 36 12.72 6.49 5.23
N LEU A 37 11.48 6.75 5.67
CA LEU A 37 11.12 8.03 6.28
C LEU A 37 11.85 8.28 7.61
N ARG A 38 12.13 7.24 8.40
CA ARG A 38 12.94 7.36 9.63
C ARG A 38 14.39 7.69 9.31
N ALA A 39 14.99 6.97 8.36
CA ALA A 39 16.38 7.16 7.98
C ALA A 39 16.63 8.57 7.39
N GLU A 40 15.66 9.07 6.62
CA GLU A 40 15.82 10.28 5.81
C GLU A 40 15.09 11.51 6.40
N ARG A 41 14.68 11.46 7.67
CA ARG A 41 13.89 12.49 8.36
C ARG A 41 14.42 13.91 8.18
N HIS A 42 15.74 14.08 8.20
CA HIS A 42 16.40 15.39 8.15
C HIS A 42 16.62 15.92 6.74
N ARG A 43 16.44 15.07 5.72
CA ARG A 43 16.64 15.43 4.31
C ARG A 43 15.35 15.79 3.60
N LEU A 44 14.21 15.61 4.28
CA LEU A 44 12.90 16.03 3.82
C LEU A 44 12.48 17.32 4.53
N ARG A 45 11.74 18.15 3.82
CA ARG A 45 11.03 19.29 4.43
C ARG A 45 10.09 18.75 5.53
N PRO A 46 10.00 19.38 6.72
CA PRO A 46 9.30 18.80 7.87
C PRO A 46 7.83 18.42 7.63
N ASP A 47 7.09 19.22 6.88
CA ASP A 47 5.68 18.97 6.57
C ASP A 47 5.48 17.97 5.42
N SER A 48 6.36 17.94 4.43
CA SER A 48 6.41 16.84 3.45
C SER A 48 6.66 15.50 4.14
N TRP A 49 7.58 15.46 5.11
CA TRP A 49 7.80 14.27 5.92
C TRP A 49 6.56 13.88 6.72
N ALA A 50 5.93 14.84 7.40
CA ALA A 50 4.73 14.59 8.21
C ALA A 50 3.58 14.03 7.35
N LEU A 51 3.35 14.63 6.18
CA LEU A 51 2.30 14.19 5.26
C LEU A 51 2.56 12.77 4.73
N ALA A 52 3.78 12.49 4.30
CA ALA A 52 4.16 11.14 3.85
C ALA A 52 4.04 10.11 4.99
N TRP A 53 4.47 10.48 6.20
CA TRP A 53 4.35 9.63 7.39
C TRP A 53 2.88 9.31 7.70
N GLU A 54 2.01 10.33 7.73
CA GLU A 54 0.58 10.12 7.95
C GLU A 54 -0.05 9.21 6.89
N MET A 55 0.35 9.32 5.62
CA MET A 55 -0.14 8.41 4.58
C MET A 55 0.25 6.96 4.87
N VAL A 56 1.49 6.71 5.29
CA VAL A 56 1.98 5.38 5.62
C VAL A 56 1.27 4.81 6.85
N GLU A 57 1.11 5.61 7.91
CA GLU A 57 0.45 5.16 9.13
C GLU A 57 -1.03 4.87 8.92
N HIS A 58 -1.76 5.70 8.17
CA HIS A 58 -3.16 5.41 7.84
C HIS A 58 -3.31 4.14 7.00
N ALA A 59 -2.34 3.81 6.15
CA ALA A 59 -2.37 2.54 5.43
C ALA A 59 -2.15 1.35 6.37
N ALA A 60 -1.25 1.51 7.36
CA ALA A 60 -0.97 0.49 8.36
C ALA A 60 -2.19 0.11 9.20
N GLU A 61 -3.15 1.03 9.40
CA GLU A 61 -4.42 0.75 10.11
C GLU A 61 -5.23 -0.38 9.46
N TYR A 62 -5.02 -0.67 8.18
CA TYR A 62 -5.74 -1.71 7.47
C TYR A 62 -5.12 -3.10 7.59
N ALA A 63 -3.87 -3.22 8.07
CA ALA A 63 -3.16 -4.50 8.15
C ALA A 63 -3.97 -5.61 8.87
N PRO A 64 -4.62 -5.35 10.04
CA PRO A 64 -5.37 -6.39 10.74
C PRO A 64 -6.59 -6.93 9.96
N ALA A 65 -7.15 -6.14 9.03
CA ALA A 65 -8.33 -6.51 8.25
C ALA A 65 -7.99 -6.74 6.76
N TRP A 66 -6.71 -6.85 6.42
CA TRP A 66 -6.26 -6.73 5.04
C TRP A 66 -6.71 -7.87 4.14
N THR A 67 -6.54 -9.11 4.58
CA THR A 67 -7.00 -10.30 3.83
C THR A 67 -8.51 -10.25 3.56
N HIS A 68 -9.28 -9.61 4.43
CA HIS A 68 -10.71 -9.40 4.21
C HIS A 68 -10.99 -8.29 3.20
N LEU A 69 -10.28 -7.16 3.31
CA LEU A 69 -10.40 -6.05 2.37
C LEU A 69 -10.03 -6.47 0.94
N GLN A 70 -8.99 -7.27 0.75
CA GLN A 70 -8.63 -7.77 -0.57
C GLN A 70 -9.72 -8.65 -1.19
N ARG A 71 -10.43 -9.45 -0.39
CA ARG A 71 -11.55 -10.27 -0.87
C ARG A 71 -12.80 -9.44 -1.20
N THR A 72 -13.11 -8.43 -0.41
CA THR A 72 -14.37 -7.66 -0.52
C THR A 72 -14.27 -6.38 -1.32
N ARG A 73 -13.07 -5.80 -1.37
CA ARG A 73 -12.71 -4.54 -2.02
C ARG A 73 -11.36 -4.69 -2.73
N PRO A 74 -11.24 -5.64 -3.70
CA PRO A 74 -9.97 -5.91 -4.36
C PRO A 74 -9.40 -4.69 -5.08
N VAL A 75 -10.26 -3.90 -5.72
CA VAL A 75 -9.85 -2.68 -6.45
C VAL A 75 -9.29 -1.65 -5.48
N GLU A 76 -10.01 -1.30 -4.42
CA GLU A 76 -9.53 -0.32 -3.45
C GLU A 76 -8.29 -0.79 -2.68
N SER A 77 -8.18 -2.09 -2.40
CA SER A 77 -7.00 -2.67 -1.76
C SER A 77 -5.78 -2.57 -2.68
N GLN A 78 -5.94 -2.92 -3.96
CA GLN A 78 -4.87 -2.75 -4.95
C GLN A 78 -4.48 -1.28 -5.14
N GLU A 79 -5.47 -0.37 -5.19
CA GLU A 79 -5.23 1.07 -5.28
C GLU A 79 -4.41 1.59 -4.10
N LEU A 80 -4.58 1.02 -2.90
CA LEU A 80 -3.83 1.42 -1.71
C LEU A 80 -2.37 1.00 -1.85
N VAL A 81 -2.11 -0.25 -2.22
CA VAL A 81 -0.75 -0.74 -2.46
C VAL A 81 -0.07 0.10 -3.53
N LEU A 82 -0.74 0.35 -4.66
CA LEU A 82 -0.22 1.20 -5.74
C LEU A 82 0.00 2.66 -5.30
N ALA A 83 -0.78 3.18 -4.35
CA ALA A 83 -0.54 4.50 -3.77
C ALA A 83 0.79 4.53 -3.00
N LEU A 84 1.11 3.46 -2.28
CA LEU A 84 2.32 3.35 -1.50
C LEU A 84 3.54 3.04 -2.39
N THR A 85 3.53 1.91 -3.07
CA THR A 85 4.70 1.35 -3.77
C THR A 85 4.88 1.92 -5.17
N GLY A 86 3.79 2.27 -5.84
CA GLY A 86 3.81 2.79 -7.21
C GLY A 86 3.91 4.31 -7.30
N ARG A 87 3.67 5.04 -6.21
CA ARG A 87 3.53 6.51 -6.24
C ARG A 87 4.26 7.22 -5.11
N LEU A 88 4.01 6.87 -3.85
CA LEU A 88 4.67 7.52 -2.72
C LEU A 88 6.15 7.15 -2.64
N GLU A 89 6.47 5.86 -2.69
CA GLU A 89 7.84 5.34 -2.59
C GLU A 89 8.76 5.88 -3.70
N PRO A 90 8.37 5.85 -5.00
CA PRO A 90 9.18 6.44 -6.06
C PRO A 90 9.35 7.95 -5.90
N LEU A 91 8.29 8.69 -5.56
CA LEU A 91 8.37 10.13 -5.35
C LEU A 91 9.39 10.50 -4.26
N LEU A 92 9.37 9.77 -3.13
CA LEU A 92 10.33 9.98 -2.05
C LEU A 92 11.74 9.61 -2.48
N ARG A 93 11.94 8.45 -3.11
CA ARG A 93 13.26 8.01 -3.57
C ARG A 93 13.87 8.95 -4.61
N ASP A 94 13.09 9.40 -5.58
CA ASP A 94 13.53 10.32 -6.63
C ASP A 94 14.01 11.65 -6.02
N PHE A 95 13.27 12.20 -5.04
CA PHE A 95 13.69 13.39 -4.33
C PHE A 95 14.95 13.17 -3.49
N LEU A 96 15.03 12.03 -2.79
CA LEU A 96 16.16 11.71 -1.92
C LEU A 96 17.45 11.43 -2.70
N ALA A 97 17.33 11.00 -3.95
CA ALA A 97 18.43 10.82 -4.89
C ALA A 97 19.03 12.13 -5.39
N LEU A 98 18.32 13.26 -5.26
CA LEU A 98 18.87 14.57 -5.60
C LEU A 98 20.04 14.92 -4.67
N PRO A 99 21.07 15.63 -5.19
CA PRO A 99 22.09 16.25 -4.35
C PRO A 99 21.46 17.16 -3.29
N ASP A 100 22.03 17.20 -2.09
CA ASP A 100 21.47 18.01 -1.01
C ASP A 100 21.44 19.51 -1.34
N SER A 101 22.30 19.99 -2.25
CA SER A 101 22.28 21.35 -2.80
C SER A 101 21.02 21.68 -3.58
N ASP A 102 20.41 20.69 -4.22
CA ASP A 102 19.33 20.86 -5.19
C ASP A 102 17.95 20.67 -4.53
N LYS A 103 17.93 20.05 -3.36
CA LYS A 103 16.69 19.75 -2.60
C LYS A 103 15.84 20.98 -2.28
N PRO A 104 16.40 22.13 -1.86
CA PRO A 104 15.58 23.32 -1.57
C PRO A 104 14.76 23.77 -2.79
N ALA A 105 15.31 23.68 -4.00
CA ALA A 105 14.62 24.08 -5.22
C ALA A 105 13.48 23.12 -5.61
N HIS A 106 13.52 21.86 -5.15
CA HIS A 106 12.54 20.83 -5.48
C HIS A 106 11.55 20.55 -4.34
N ALA A 107 11.80 21.07 -3.13
CA ALA A 107 11.04 20.76 -1.93
C ALA A 107 9.55 21.11 -2.07
N ASP A 108 9.24 22.27 -2.66
CA ASP A 108 7.86 22.72 -2.86
C ASP A 108 7.12 21.87 -3.90
N ALA A 109 7.80 21.49 -4.99
CA ALA A 109 7.23 20.62 -6.01
C ALA A 109 6.90 19.22 -5.46
N VAL A 110 7.77 18.66 -4.62
CA VAL A 110 7.51 17.39 -3.93
C VAL A 110 6.39 17.53 -2.92
N HIS A 111 6.35 18.62 -2.16
CA HIS A 111 5.27 18.88 -1.22
C HIS A 111 3.90 18.96 -1.93
N ALA A 112 3.83 19.67 -3.06
CA ALA A 112 2.61 19.76 -3.86
C ALA A 112 2.13 18.39 -4.35
N ARG A 113 3.04 17.55 -4.86
CA ARG A 113 2.71 16.17 -5.26
C ARG A 113 2.24 15.31 -4.09
N LEU A 114 2.84 15.46 -2.91
CA LEU A 114 2.39 14.76 -1.71
C LEU A 114 0.98 15.22 -1.27
N LEU A 115 0.63 16.50 -1.44
CA LEU A 115 -0.73 16.99 -1.16
C LEU A 115 -1.77 16.39 -2.11
N GLU A 116 -1.45 16.27 -3.40
CA GLU A 116 -2.29 15.60 -4.38
C GLU A 116 -2.49 14.12 -4.02
N GLN A 117 -1.40 13.40 -3.77
CA GLN A 117 -1.43 12.00 -3.34
C GLN A 117 -2.18 11.82 -2.02
N GLY A 118 -1.98 12.70 -1.05
CA GLY A 118 -2.67 12.69 0.24
C GLY A 118 -4.19 12.88 0.10
N THR A 119 -4.61 13.72 -0.85
CA THR A 119 -6.04 13.91 -1.16
C THR A 119 -6.67 12.65 -1.74
N GLU A 120 -5.98 11.99 -2.68
CA GLU A 120 -6.44 10.73 -3.27
C GLU A 120 -6.45 9.60 -2.24
N HIS A 121 -5.38 9.49 -1.45
CA HIS A 121 -5.27 8.53 -0.38
C HIS A 121 -6.38 8.72 0.66
N GLY A 122 -6.71 9.96 1.03
CA GLY A 122 -7.83 10.26 1.93
C GLY A 122 -9.19 9.85 1.36
N ARG A 123 -9.40 9.94 0.04
CA ARG A 123 -10.63 9.44 -0.62
C ARG A 123 -10.70 7.92 -0.55
N LEU A 124 -9.59 7.25 -0.86
CA LEU A 124 -9.47 5.81 -0.79
C LEU A 124 -9.74 5.29 0.63
N ARG A 125 -9.11 5.91 1.63
CA ARG A 125 -9.31 5.62 3.05
C ARG A 125 -10.79 5.65 3.43
N ARG A 126 -11.51 6.70 3.02
CA ARG A 126 -12.95 6.80 3.28
C ARG A 126 -13.75 5.64 2.65
N ARG A 127 -13.38 5.15 1.47
CA ARG A 127 -14.04 3.99 0.84
C ARG A 127 -13.77 2.70 1.63
N LEU A 128 -12.52 2.43 1.97
CA LEU A 128 -12.11 1.24 2.73
C LEU A 128 -12.72 1.22 4.13
N THR A 129 -12.65 2.34 4.87
CA THR A 129 -13.23 2.43 6.22
C THR A 129 -14.75 2.27 6.20
N ARG A 130 -15.46 2.77 5.17
CA ARG A 130 -16.90 2.53 5.01
C ARG A 130 -17.21 1.05 4.81
N ALA A 131 -16.39 0.33 4.04
CA ALA A 131 -16.57 -1.11 3.85
C ALA A 131 -16.43 -1.87 5.18
N LEU A 132 -15.38 -1.57 5.96
CA LEU A 132 -15.19 -2.17 7.29
C LEU A 132 -16.32 -1.83 8.26
N THR A 133 -16.76 -0.56 8.28
CA THR A 133 -17.84 -0.12 9.17
C THR A 133 -19.19 -0.74 8.81
N ALA A 134 -19.47 -0.91 7.51
CA ALA A 134 -20.70 -1.56 7.06
C ALA A 134 -20.76 -3.02 7.52
N ARG A 135 -19.62 -3.73 7.51
CA ARG A 135 -19.52 -5.10 8.03
C ARG A 135 -19.75 -5.17 9.53
N LEU A 136 -19.10 -4.30 10.31
CA LEU A 136 -19.29 -4.26 11.77
C LEU A 136 -20.77 -4.05 12.13
N ARG A 137 -21.51 -3.27 11.32
CA ARG A 137 -22.96 -3.10 11.48
C ARG A 137 -23.79 -4.31 11.05
N ALA A 138 -23.28 -5.12 10.13
CA ALA A 138 -23.93 -6.36 9.67
C ALA A 138 -23.71 -7.55 10.62
N GLY A 139 -22.86 -7.40 11.66
CA GLY A 139 -22.65 -8.43 12.69
C GLY A 139 -21.72 -9.57 12.27
N GLU A 140 -20.94 -9.40 11.22
CA GLU A 140 -19.93 -10.38 10.82
C GLU A 140 -18.62 -10.13 11.59
N GLU A 141 -18.29 -11.00 12.56
CA GLU A 141 -17.07 -10.91 13.38
C GLU A 141 -15.78 -10.96 12.53
N LEU A 142 -14.74 -10.23 12.96
CA LEU A 142 -13.44 -10.07 12.29
C LEU A 142 -12.59 -11.34 12.34
#